data_AF-A0A7S1RRV9-F1
#
_entry.id   AF-A0A7S1RRV9-F1
#
_cell.length_a   1.000
_cell.length_b   1.000
_cell.length_c   1.000
_cell.angle_alpha   90.00
_cell.angle_beta   90.00
_cell.angle_gamma   90.00
#
_symmetry.space_group_name_H-M   'P 1'
#
loop_
_entity.id
_entity.type
_entity.pdbx_description
1 polymer ?
#
loop_
_entity_poly.entity_id
_entity_poly.type
_entity_poly.pdbx_seq_one_letter_code
_entity_poly.pdbx_strand_id
1 'polypeptide(L)'
;AAMERSVRSILNKLTTEKFEDLYRRLLLDTPGLADHVGLLAREVFRKATVQHTFTAMYADLCARLDADLDQGAEGHGGMRFRSAILDQCRQLLEASWAPSAEGAEDADQE
;
A
#
# COMPACT_ATOMS: atom_id res chain seq x y z
N ALA A 1 -8.49 2.22 -13.69
CA ALA A 1 -8.85 3.60 -13.29
C ALA A 1 -10.04 3.71 -12.33
N ALA A 2 -11.17 3.00 -12.53
CA ALA A 2 -12.28 3.03 -11.56
C ALA A 2 -11.91 2.34 -10.23
N MET A 3 -11.27 1.18 -10.32
CA MET A 3 -10.87 0.40 -9.16
C MET A 3 -9.88 1.13 -8.25
N GLU A 4 -8.81 1.67 -8.84
CA GLU A 4 -7.80 2.45 -8.12
C GLU A 4 -8.42 3.64 -7.37
N ARG A 5 -9.39 4.32 -7.99
CA ARG A 5 -10.11 5.42 -7.35
C ARG A 5 -10.95 4.93 -6.17
N SER A 6 -11.57 3.74 -6.27
CA SER A 6 -12.33 3.12 -5.18
C SER A 6 -11.42 2.80 -3.99
N VAL A 7 -10.33 2.05 -4.23
CA VAL A 7 -9.34 1.70 -3.20
C VAL A 7 -8.78 2.94 -2.53
N ARG A 8 -8.38 3.96 -3.30
CA ARG A 8 -7.87 5.22 -2.74
C ARG A 8 -8.93 5.97 -1.93
N SER A 9 -10.18 6.01 -2.39
CA SER A 9 -11.30 6.65 -1.68
C SER A 9 -11.56 5.99 -0.33
N ILE A 10 -11.52 4.65 -0.27
CA ILE A 10 -11.70 3.89 0.97
C ILE A 10 -10.52 4.13 1.92
N LEU A 11 -9.28 3.98 1.43
CA LEU A 11 -8.06 4.20 2.23
C LEU A 11 -7.89 5.65 2.68
N ASN A 12 -8.49 6.63 2.01
CA ASN A 12 -8.54 8.03 2.46
C ASN A 12 -9.49 8.25 3.63
N LYS A 13 -10.53 7.43 3.77
CA LYS A 13 -11.52 7.53 4.84
C LYS A 13 -11.22 6.59 6.00
N LEU A 14 -10.17 5.76 5.87
CA LEU A 14 -9.81 4.75 6.85
C LEU A 14 -9.38 5.41 8.16
N THR A 15 -10.17 5.15 9.20
CA THR A 15 -9.91 5.54 10.59
C THR A 15 -10.15 4.34 11.48
N THR A 16 -9.60 4.37 12.70
CA THR A 16 -9.77 3.29 13.69
C THR A 16 -11.24 3.01 13.98
N GLU A 17 -12.07 4.06 14.09
CA GLU A 17 -13.50 3.94 14.35
C GLU A 17 -14.29 3.30 13.20
N LYS A 18 -13.86 3.52 11.96
CA LYS A 18 -14.56 3.04 10.75
C LYS A 18 -13.88 1.85 10.11
N PHE A 19 -12.91 1.26 10.79
CA PHE A 19 -12.02 0.25 10.24
C PHE A 19 -12.79 -0.95 9.71
N GLU A 20 -13.64 -1.57 10.53
CA GLU A 20 -14.40 -2.76 10.18
C GLU A 20 -15.35 -2.52 8.99
N ASP A 21 -16.05 -1.38 8.97
CA ASP A 21 -16.99 -1.06 7.90
C ASP A 21 -16.27 -0.78 6.58
N LEU A 22 -15.17 -0.01 6.62
CA LEU A 22 -14.38 0.30 5.45
C LEU A 22 -13.61 -0.92 4.94
N TYR A 23 -13.18 -1.82 5.83
CA TYR A 23 -12.54 -3.08 5.48
C TYR A 23 -13.50 -3.99 4.71
N ARG A 24 -14.70 -4.22 5.23
CA ARG A 24 -15.72 -5.00 4.51
C ARG A 24 -16.03 -4.37 3.15
N ARG A 25 -16.19 -3.05 3.13
CA ARG A 25 -16.45 -2.31 1.90
C ARG A 25 -15.30 -2.43 0.91
N LEU A 26 -14.05 -2.49 1.36
CA LEU A 26 -12.89 -2.73 0.51
C LEU A 26 -13.02 -4.08 -0.21
N LEU A 27 -13.42 -5.14 0.50
CA LEU A 27 -13.58 -6.47 -0.08
C LEU A 27 -14.80 -6.57 -1.01
N LEU A 28 -15.92 -5.95 -0.63
CA LEU A 28 -17.19 -5.98 -1.38
C LEU A 28 -17.18 -5.08 -2.62
N ASP A 29 -16.71 -3.84 -2.49
CA ASP A 29 -16.74 -2.83 -3.57
C ASP A 29 -15.54 -2.95 -4.52
N THR A 30 -14.61 -3.88 -4.27
CA THR A 30 -13.40 -4.09 -5.08
C THR A 30 -13.35 -5.51 -5.67
N PRO A 31 -14.24 -5.86 -6.62
CA PRO A 31 -14.15 -7.14 -7.33
C PRO A 31 -12.82 -7.25 -8.09
N GLY A 32 -12.06 -8.34 -7.89
CA GLY A 32 -10.73 -8.50 -8.50
C GLY A 32 -9.60 -7.80 -7.72
N LEU A 33 -9.79 -7.54 -6.42
CA LEU A 33 -8.73 -7.06 -5.52
C LEU A 33 -7.49 -7.98 -5.56
N ALA A 34 -7.71 -9.30 -5.68
CA ALA A 34 -6.65 -10.32 -5.79
C ALA A 34 -5.73 -10.11 -7.01
N ASP A 35 -6.27 -9.61 -8.12
CA ASP A 35 -5.48 -9.33 -9.32
C ASP A 35 -4.63 -8.05 -9.16
N HIS A 36 -5.04 -7.16 -8.26
CA HIS A 36 -4.48 -5.81 -8.09
C HIS A 36 -3.80 -5.61 -6.72
N VAL A 37 -3.38 -6.69 -6.07
CA VAL A 37 -2.73 -6.66 -4.75
C VAL A 37 -1.52 -5.71 -4.68
N GLY A 38 -0.78 -5.54 -5.78
CA GLY A 38 0.35 -4.61 -5.83
C GLY A 38 -0.07 -3.13 -5.69
N LEU A 39 -1.21 -2.75 -6.27
CA LEU A 39 -1.75 -1.39 -6.13
C LEU A 39 -2.22 -1.13 -4.70
N LEU A 40 -2.90 -2.11 -4.11
CA LEU A 40 -3.36 -2.05 -2.73
C LEU A 40 -2.17 -1.92 -1.77
N ALA A 41 -1.17 -2.79 -1.91
CA ALA A 41 0.04 -2.78 -1.11
C ALA A 41 0.74 -1.41 -1.15
N ARG A 42 0.91 -0.84 -2.36
CA ARG A 42 1.51 0.48 -2.54
C ARG A 42 0.74 1.59 -1.83
N GLU A 43 -0.59 1.64 -1.98
CA GLU A 43 -1.40 2.70 -1.39
C GLU A 43 -1.47 2.60 0.14
N VAL A 44 -1.58 1.37 0.68
CA VAL A 44 -1.51 1.12 2.13
C VAL A 44 -0.15 1.52 2.68
N PHE A 45 0.94 1.06 2.04
CA PHE A 45 2.31 1.35 2.46
C PHE A 45 2.58 2.87 2.50
N ARG A 46 2.27 3.58 1.42
CA ARG A 46 2.44 5.04 1.33
C ARG A 46 1.71 5.79 2.44
N LYS A 47 0.52 5.34 2.81
CA LYS A 47 -0.25 5.95 3.90
C LYS A 47 0.35 5.63 5.27
N ALA A 48 0.74 4.38 5.48
CA ALA A 48 1.39 3.94 6.72
C ALA A 48 2.72 4.67 6.98
N THR A 49 3.47 5.02 5.93
CA THR A 49 4.73 5.78 6.04
C THR A 49 4.52 7.27 6.32
N VAL A 50 3.31 7.81 6.14
CA VAL A 50 2.99 9.23 6.40
C VAL A 50 2.20 9.39 7.71
N GLN A 51 1.30 8.46 8.00
CA GLN A 51 0.38 8.52 9.13
C GLN A 51 0.81 7.57 10.26
N HIS A 52 1.96 7.86 10.88
CA HIS A 52 2.57 7.02 11.92
C HIS A 52 1.66 6.78 13.14
N THR A 53 0.73 7.70 13.42
CA THR A 53 -0.26 7.54 14.50
C THR A 53 -1.16 6.32 14.30
N PHE A 54 -1.36 5.87 13.06
CA PHE A 54 -2.23 4.75 12.72
C PHE A 54 -1.48 3.47 12.32
N THR A 55 -0.18 3.36 12.64
CA THR A 55 0.64 2.19 12.28
C THR A 55 0.03 0.87 12.76
N ALA A 56 -0.50 0.80 13.99
CA ALA A 56 -1.14 -0.40 14.50
C ALA A 56 -2.38 -0.83 13.68
N MET A 57 -3.19 0.14 13.23
CA MET A 57 -4.35 -0.11 12.37
C MET A 57 -3.93 -0.59 10.98
N TYR A 58 -2.89 0.00 10.39
CA TYR A 58 -2.35 -0.46 9.11
C TYR A 58 -1.73 -1.86 9.20
N ALA A 59 -1.12 -2.21 10.34
CA ALA A 59 -0.61 -3.56 10.57
C ALA A 59 -1.76 -4.60 10.63
N ASP A 60 -2.85 -4.29 11.34
CA ASP A 60 -4.06 -5.14 11.36
C ASP A 60 -4.67 -5.25 9.96
N LEU A 61 -4.75 -4.15 9.20
CA LEU A 61 -5.21 -4.15 7.81
C LEU A 61 -4.40 -5.13 6.95
N CYS A 62 -3.07 -5.05 7.01
CA CYS A 62 -2.19 -5.92 6.23
C CYS A 62 -2.35 -7.39 6.61
N ALA A 63 -2.50 -7.70 7.90
CA ALA A 63 -2.67 -9.07 8.38
C ALA A 63 -3.99 -9.69 7.88
N ARG A 64 -5.09 -8.92 7.94
CA ARG A 64 -6.40 -9.38 7.46
C ARG A 64 -6.43 -9.53 5.94
N LEU A 65 -5.83 -8.58 5.21
CA LEU A 65 -5.69 -8.67 3.76
C LEU A 65 -4.87 -9.89 3.35
N ASP A 66 -3.77 -10.19 4.03
CA ASP A 66 -2.96 -11.39 3.75
C ASP A 66 -3.81 -12.65 3.87
N ALA A 67 -4.56 -12.79 4.95
CA ALA A 67 -5.42 -13.95 5.20
C ALA A 67 -6.58 -14.07 4.19
N ASP A 68 -7.33 -12.99 3.94
CA ASP A 68 -8.50 -13.01 3.05
C ASP A 68 -8.09 -13.19 1.58
N LEU A 69 -6.94 -12.66 1.18
CA LEU A 69 -6.40 -12.86 -0.17
C LEU A 69 -5.87 -14.29 -0.37
N ASP A 70 -5.36 -14.95 0.67
CA ASP A 70 -4.97 -16.36 0.62
C ASP A 70 -6.18 -17.31 0.60
N GLN A 71 -7.30 -16.91 1.22
CA GLN A 71 -8.55 -17.67 1.19
C GLN A 71 -9.32 -17.52 -0.14
N GLY A 72 -8.88 -16.62 -1.03
CA GLY A 72 -9.47 -16.39 -2.34
C GLY A 72 -9.28 -17.57 -3.32
N ALA A 73 -9.96 -17.49 -4.46
CA ALA A 73 -10.04 -18.58 -5.44
C ALA A 73 -8.69 -19.07 -6.00
N GLU A 74 -7.66 -18.20 -6.03
CA GLU A 74 -6.33 -18.57 -6.53
C GLU A 74 -5.38 -19.10 -5.45
N GLY A 75 -5.69 -18.94 -4.15
CA GLY A 75 -4.87 -19.47 -3.04
C GLY A 75 -3.45 -18.92 -2.90
N HIS A 76 -3.08 -17.89 -3.68
CA HIS A 76 -1.73 -17.28 -3.68
C HIS A 76 -1.78 -15.75 -3.51
N GLY A 77 -2.95 -15.18 -3.20
CA GLY A 77 -3.14 -13.74 -3.10
C GLY A 77 -2.36 -13.12 -1.93
N GLY A 78 -2.30 -13.80 -0.78
CA GLY A 78 -1.54 -13.34 0.38
C GLY A 78 -0.05 -13.28 0.11
N MET A 79 0.51 -14.35 -0.47
CA MET A 79 1.92 -14.37 -0.90
C MET A 79 2.27 -13.19 -1.83
N ARG A 80 1.43 -12.91 -2.84
CA ARG A 80 1.65 -11.79 -3.77
C ARG A 80 1.54 -10.44 -3.06
N PHE A 81 0.62 -10.29 -2.11
CA PHE A 81 0.49 -9.07 -1.31
C PHE A 81 1.73 -8.83 -0.43
N ARG A 82 2.22 -9.85 0.29
CA ARG A 82 3.46 -9.75 1.08
C ARG A 82 4.66 -9.39 0.23
N SER A 83 4.81 -10.03 -0.94
CA SER A 83 5.89 -9.69 -1.88
C SER A 83 5.81 -8.24 -2.30
N ALA A 84 4.62 -7.75 -2.64
CA ALA A 84 4.42 -6.36 -3.04
C ALA A 84 4.78 -5.37 -1.92
N ILE A 85 4.41 -5.64 -0.66
CA ILE A 85 4.81 -4.80 0.48
C ILE A 85 6.34 -4.78 0.65
N LEU A 86 7.00 -5.93 0.55
CA LEU A 86 8.46 -6.01 0.65
C LEU A 86 9.15 -5.24 -0.47
N ASP A 87 8.62 -5.30 -1.69
CA ASP A 87 9.15 -4.52 -2.82
C ASP A 87 8.98 -3.01 -2.59
N GLN A 88 7.89 -2.57 -1.97
CA GLN A 88 7.73 -1.17 -1.55
C GLN A 88 8.75 -0.75 -0.50
N CYS A 89 9.02 -1.60 0.51
CA CYS A 89 10.06 -1.33 1.50
C CYS A 89 11.44 -1.17 0.86
N ARG A 90 11.79 -2.07 -0.08
CA ARG A 90 13.05 -2.00 -0.82
C ARG A 90 13.17 -0.71 -1.62
N GLN A 91 12.14 -0.35 -2.38
CA GLN A 91 12.12 0.89 -3.17
C GLN A 91 12.26 2.14 -2.30
N LEU A 92 11.57 2.18 -1.16
CA LEU A 92 11.69 3.29 -0.22
C LEU A 92 13.12 3.39 0.36
N LEU A 93 13.72 2.24 0.71
CA LEU A 93 15.06 2.19 1.25
C LEU A 93 16.09 2.65 0.21
N GLU A 94 16.01 2.13 -1.02
CA GLU A 94 16.89 2.52 -2.12
C GLU A 94 16.75 4.01 -2.45
N ALA A 95 15.53 4.54 -2.47
CA ALA A 95 15.29 5.98 -2.64
C ALA A 95 15.87 6.83 -1.49
N SER A 96 15.91 6.31 -0.27
CA SER A 96 16.54 6.99 0.87
C SER A 96 18.06 6.97 0.83
N TRP A 97 18.64 6.01 0.11
CA TRP A 97 20.09 5.83 -0.03
C TRP A 97 20.64 6.39 -1.35
N ALA A 98 19.77 6.67 -2.31
CA ALA A 98 20.13 7.38 -3.51
C ALA A 98 20.68 8.75 -3.10
N PRO A 99 21.90 9.12 -3.53
CA PRO A 99 22.44 10.43 -3.24
C PRO A 99 21.46 11.47 -3.77
N SER A 100 21.03 12.41 -2.92
CA SER A 100 20.29 13.59 -3.37
C SER A 100 21.04 14.15 -4.57
N ALA A 101 20.40 14.19 -5.73
CA ALA A 101 20.91 14.88 -6.91
C ALA A 101 20.87 16.42 -6.71
N GLU A 102 21.24 16.88 -5.52
CA GLU A 102 21.38 18.27 -5.11
C GLU A 102 22.87 18.50 -4.89
N GLY A 103 23.56 18.62 -6.01
CA GLY A 103 25.02 18.81 -6.08
C GLY A 103 25.53 18.93 -7.51
N ALA A 104 24.66 19.28 -8.48
CA ALA A 104 25.10 19.87 -9.74
C ALA A 104 25.26 21.38 -9.50
N GLU A 105 26.21 21.73 -8.62
CA GLU A 105 26.72 23.08 -8.52
C GLU A 105 27.46 23.40 -9.82
N ASP A 106 27.08 24.54 -10.41
CA ASP A 106 27.79 25.33 -11.41
C ASP A 106 29.24 24.88 -11.72
N ALA A 107 29.42 24.31 -12.91
CA ALA A 107 30.71 24.29 -13.59
C ALA A 107 30.45 24.43 -15.08
N ASP A 108 30.41 25.67 -15.57
CA ASP A 108 31.36 26.16 -16.59
C ASP A 108 31.03 27.61 -16.93
N GLN A 109 31.81 28.50 -16.30
CA GLN A 109 32.04 29.87 -16.73
C GLN A 109 33.49 29.93 -17.21
N GLU A 110 33.70 29.91 -18.52
CA GLU A 110 34.75 30.66 -19.25
C GLU A 110 34.49 30.64 -20.77
#